data_AF-E9E6G8-F1
#
_entry.id   AF-E9E6G8-F1
#
_cell.length_a   1.000
_cell.length_b   1.000
_cell.length_c   1.000
_cell.angle_alpha   90.00
_cell.angle_beta   90.00
_cell.angle_gamma   90.00
#
_symmetry.space_group_name_H-M   'P 1'
#
loop_
_entity.id
_entity.type
_entity.pdbx_description
1 polymer ?
#
loop_
_entity_poly.entity_id
_entity_poly.type
_entity_poly.pdbx_seq_one_letter_code
_entity_poly.pdbx_strand_id
1 'polypeptide(L)'
;MPQAVMALETASSLWGLTVNPFNSSFGDGVLIAMRAAFNGLYAIRPTADCMSKTGIHSWNPSRTSIRVSCGPGTHSMRDLKRITAVLNSANAAFDVSCALVPWRHVPVSEEKLVFGLLTYDGVVTPHPPVLRAVKEAVQKLEAAGHENEHREGFDFAAKHDPAQ
;
A
#
# COMPACT_ATOMS: atom_id res chain seq x y z
N MET A 1 -16.16 -7.20 -4.42
CA MET A 1 -16.17 -5.94 -3.65
C MET A 1 -17.04 -6.12 -2.42
N PRO A 2 -16.70 -5.54 -1.27
CA PRO A 2 -17.56 -5.58 -0.09
C PRO A 2 -18.84 -4.79 -0.31
N GLN A 3 -19.90 -5.16 0.42
CA GLN A 3 -21.08 -4.31 0.54
C GLN A 3 -20.67 -2.91 1.05
N ALA A 4 -21.09 -1.87 0.34
CA ALA A 4 -20.77 -0.46 0.60
C ALA A 4 -19.27 -0.08 0.61
N VAL A 5 -18.34 -0.99 0.27
CA VAL A 5 -16.88 -0.73 0.19
C VAL A 5 -16.24 -0.32 1.54
N MET A 6 -16.94 -0.54 2.66
CA MET A 6 -16.51 -0.14 4.01
C MET A 6 -16.17 -1.34 4.92
N ALA A 7 -15.71 -2.44 4.33
CA ALA A 7 -15.25 -3.64 5.05
C ALA A 7 -13.95 -4.14 4.44
N LEU A 8 -13.06 -4.73 5.25
CA LEU A 8 -11.75 -5.19 4.79
C LEU A 8 -11.83 -6.44 3.90
N GLU A 9 -12.85 -7.27 4.10
CA GLU A 9 -13.12 -8.48 3.32
C GLU A 9 -14.03 -8.21 2.14
N THR A 10 -13.90 -9.03 1.11
CA THR A 10 -14.63 -8.88 -0.15
C THR A 10 -15.90 -9.74 -0.20
N ALA A 11 -16.81 -9.47 0.73
CA ALA A 11 -18.12 -10.15 0.84
C ALA A 11 -19.29 -9.22 0.50
N SER A 12 -20.24 -9.71 -0.30
CA SER A 12 -21.49 -9.00 -0.62
C SER A 12 -22.67 -9.94 -0.66
N SER A 13 -23.88 -9.43 -0.41
CA SER A 13 -25.12 -10.21 -0.53
C SER A 13 -25.44 -10.57 -1.98
N LEU A 14 -24.97 -9.76 -2.94
CA LEU A 14 -25.24 -9.97 -4.37
C LEU A 14 -24.32 -11.02 -5.01
N TRP A 15 -23.03 -11.02 -4.65
CA TRP A 15 -22.01 -11.87 -5.30
C TRP A 15 -21.33 -12.88 -4.36
N GLY A 16 -21.70 -12.90 -3.08
CA GLY A 16 -21.06 -13.75 -2.09
C GLY A 16 -19.65 -13.27 -1.68
N LEU A 17 -18.86 -14.21 -1.17
CA LEU A 17 -17.49 -14.00 -0.72
C LEU A 17 -16.49 -14.26 -1.87
N THR A 18 -15.61 -13.30 -2.12
CA THR A 18 -14.43 -13.53 -2.98
C THR A 18 -13.34 -14.23 -2.17
N VAL A 19 -12.88 -15.38 -2.66
CA VAL A 19 -11.87 -16.22 -1.98
C VAL A 19 -10.46 -15.93 -2.49
N ASN A 20 -9.47 -16.23 -1.66
CA ASN A 20 -8.06 -16.11 -2.03
C ASN A 20 -7.65 -17.28 -2.97
N PRO A 21 -6.96 -17.02 -4.10
CA PRO A 21 -6.51 -18.04 -5.04
C PRO A 21 -5.48 -19.03 -4.44
N PHE A 22 -4.70 -18.63 -3.44
CA PHE A 22 -3.74 -19.52 -2.77
C PHE A 22 -4.40 -20.42 -1.72
N ASN A 23 -5.52 -19.98 -1.15
CA ASN A 23 -6.31 -20.78 -0.21
C ASN A 23 -7.77 -20.34 -0.22
N SER A 24 -8.63 -21.18 -0.78
CA SER A 24 -10.06 -20.92 -0.94
C SER A 24 -10.84 -20.86 0.37
N SER A 25 -10.23 -21.25 1.50
CA SER A 25 -10.84 -21.16 2.82
C SER A 25 -10.86 -19.73 3.38
N PHE A 26 -10.05 -18.82 2.81
CA PHE A 26 -9.92 -17.45 3.27
C PHE A 26 -10.47 -16.45 2.25
N GLY A 27 -11.02 -15.34 2.75
CA GLY A 27 -11.45 -14.22 1.94
C GLY A 27 -10.29 -13.40 1.39
N ASP A 28 -10.56 -12.62 0.35
CA ASP A 28 -9.62 -11.68 -0.24
C ASP A 28 -9.80 -10.25 0.33
N GLY A 29 -8.75 -9.42 0.24
CA GLY A 29 -8.74 -8.05 0.73
C GLY A 29 -9.42 -7.06 -0.22
N VAL A 30 -10.07 -6.04 0.35
CA VAL A 30 -10.63 -4.92 -0.45
C VAL A 30 -9.58 -3.88 -0.81
N LEU A 31 -8.74 -3.50 0.16
CA LEU A 31 -7.82 -2.38 -0.01
C LEU A 31 -6.68 -2.81 -0.90
N ILE A 32 -6.21 -1.90 -1.76
CA ILE A 32 -5.21 -2.23 -2.77
C ILE A 32 -3.92 -2.84 -2.18
N ALA A 33 -3.45 -2.30 -1.06
CA ALA A 33 -2.26 -2.81 -0.38
C ALA A 33 -2.51 -4.17 0.29
N MET A 34 -3.69 -4.37 0.88
CA MET A 34 -4.07 -5.62 1.55
C MET A 34 -4.27 -6.74 0.54
N ARG A 35 -5.00 -6.47 -0.55
CA ARG A 35 -5.16 -7.38 -1.69
C ARG A 35 -3.80 -7.76 -2.26
N ALA A 36 -2.90 -6.79 -2.46
CA ALA A 36 -1.58 -7.09 -2.99
C ALA A 36 -0.75 -7.96 -2.05
N ALA A 37 -0.76 -7.68 -0.74
CA ALA A 37 -0.09 -8.49 0.27
C ALA A 37 -0.62 -9.93 0.33
N PHE A 38 -1.94 -10.12 0.23
CA PHE A 38 -2.58 -11.44 0.35
C PHE A 38 -2.46 -12.29 -0.92
N ASN A 39 -2.33 -11.65 -2.08
CA ASN A 39 -2.25 -12.32 -3.38
C ASN A 39 -0.84 -12.28 -4.00
N GLY A 40 0.18 -11.83 -3.28
CA GLY A 40 1.55 -11.76 -3.80
C GLY A 40 1.71 -10.83 -5.01
N LEU A 41 1.00 -9.71 -5.02
CA LEU A 41 1.04 -8.72 -6.11
C LEU A 41 1.83 -7.47 -5.69
N TYR A 42 2.17 -6.64 -6.67
CA TYR A 42 2.73 -5.31 -6.46
C TYR A 42 1.63 -4.27 -6.60
N ALA A 43 1.49 -3.40 -5.60
CA ALA A 43 0.54 -2.30 -5.64
C ALA A 43 1.16 -1.00 -5.15
N ILE A 44 0.65 0.12 -5.66
CA ILE A 44 0.97 1.45 -5.15
C ILE A 44 -0.31 2.15 -4.73
N ARG A 45 -0.29 2.75 -3.54
CA ARG A 45 -1.30 3.70 -3.10
C ARG A 45 -0.70 5.10 -3.17
N PRO A 46 -0.94 5.86 -4.25
CA PRO A 46 -0.37 7.19 -4.40
C PRO A 46 -1.01 8.17 -3.41
N THR A 47 -0.45 9.38 -3.34
CA THR A 47 -1.11 10.50 -2.66
C THR A 47 -2.50 10.68 -3.24
N ALA A 48 -3.48 10.96 -2.37
CA ALA A 48 -4.90 10.89 -2.72
C ALA A 48 -5.27 11.67 -3.99
N ASP A 49 -4.62 12.81 -4.26
CA ASP A 49 -4.98 13.66 -5.39
C ASP A 49 -4.04 13.54 -6.59
N CYS A 50 -3.08 12.61 -6.59
CA CYS A 50 -2.25 12.40 -7.78
C CYS A 50 -3.01 11.73 -8.93
N MET A 51 -4.12 11.06 -8.62
CA MET A 51 -4.86 10.23 -9.56
C MET A 51 -6.29 10.74 -9.71
N SER A 52 -6.81 10.72 -10.94
CA SER A 52 -8.20 11.10 -11.20
C SER A 52 -9.17 10.14 -10.55
N LYS A 53 -10.21 10.73 -9.95
CA LYS A 53 -11.32 10.03 -9.30
C LYS A 53 -12.62 10.21 -10.07
N THR A 54 -12.61 10.93 -11.19
CA THR A 54 -13.76 11.07 -12.08
C THR A 54 -14.30 9.69 -12.45
N GLY A 55 -15.60 9.46 -12.19
CA GLY A 55 -16.27 8.17 -12.44
C GLY A 55 -16.17 7.15 -11.30
N ILE A 56 -15.38 7.40 -10.25
CA ILE A 56 -15.34 6.53 -9.07
C ILE A 56 -16.60 6.75 -8.22
N HIS A 57 -17.40 5.70 -8.05
CA HIS A 57 -18.57 5.72 -7.20
C HIS A 57 -18.15 5.40 -5.76
N SER A 58 -18.27 6.41 -4.89
CA SER A 58 -17.98 6.29 -3.46
C SER A 58 -19.28 6.29 -2.67
N TRP A 59 -19.36 5.50 -1.60
CA TRP A 59 -20.51 5.54 -0.69
C TRP A 59 -20.66 6.92 -0.01
N ASN A 60 -19.55 7.62 0.23
CA ASN A 60 -19.50 8.97 0.82
C ASN A 60 -18.61 9.92 0.00
N PRO A 61 -19.12 10.55 -1.06
CA PRO A 61 -18.32 11.37 -1.97
C PRO A 61 -17.84 12.72 -1.36
N SER A 62 -18.49 13.23 -0.31
CA SER A 62 -18.19 14.54 0.30
C SER A 62 -17.16 14.51 1.43
N ARG A 63 -16.51 13.36 1.69
CA ARG A 63 -15.58 13.22 2.81
C ARG A 63 -14.19 13.74 2.45
N THR A 64 -13.83 14.91 2.97
CA THR A 64 -12.53 15.56 2.72
C THR A 64 -11.46 15.25 3.76
N SER A 65 -11.84 14.82 4.98
CA SER A 65 -10.89 14.53 6.07
C SER A 65 -9.98 13.33 5.78
N ILE A 66 -10.56 12.25 5.24
CA ILE A 66 -9.84 11.05 4.80
C ILE A 66 -10.16 10.85 3.33
N ARG A 67 -9.24 11.28 2.48
CA ARG A 67 -9.44 11.28 1.03
C ARG A 67 -9.17 9.89 0.45
N VAL A 68 -10.06 9.46 -0.45
CA VAL A 68 -9.88 8.23 -1.24
C VAL A 68 -8.64 8.36 -2.11
N SER A 69 -7.83 7.31 -2.17
CA SER A 69 -6.71 7.16 -3.09
C SER A 69 -6.95 5.92 -3.94
N CYS A 70 -6.77 6.06 -5.25
CA CYS A 70 -6.83 4.96 -6.22
C CYS A 70 -5.45 4.73 -6.81
N GLY A 71 -5.12 3.47 -7.09
CA GLY A 71 -3.85 3.09 -7.70
C GLY A 71 -3.96 1.75 -8.40
N PRO A 72 -2.97 1.39 -9.23
CA PRO A 72 -2.93 0.08 -9.88
C PRO A 72 -2.30 -1.00 -8.99
N GLY A 73 -2.78 -2.24 -9.15
CA GLY A 73 -2.16 -3.46 -8.67
C GLY A 73 -1.77 -4.34 -9.86
N THR A 74 -0.57 -4.93 -9.85
CA THR A 74 0.02 -5.63 -10.99
C THR A 74 0.91 -6.81 -10.55
N HIS A 75 1.31 -7.65 -11.49
CA HIS A 75 2.22 -8.78 -11.23
C HIS A 75 3.71 -8.41 -11.28
N SER A 76 4.08 -7.19 -11.71
CA SER A 76 5.48 -6.79 -11.82
C SER A 76 5.69 -5.31 -11.49
N MET A 77 6.84 -4.99 -10.90
CA MET A 77 7.23 -3.60 -10.62
C MET A 77 7.33 -2.76 -11.90
N ARG A 78 7.70 -3.37 -13.03
CA ARG A 78 7.79 -2.70 -14.34
C ARG A 78 6.41 -2.25 -14.81
N ASP A 79 5.42 -3.14 -14.73
CA ASP A 79 4.06 -2.84 -15.19
C ASP A 79 3.39 -1.85 -14.26
N LEU A 80 3.64 -1.95 -12.95
CA LEU A 80 3.20 -0.96 -11.97
C LEU A 80 3.66 0.46 -12.35
N LYS A 81 4.94 0.63 -12.67
CA LYS A 81 5.51 1.92 -13.10
C LYS A 81 4.88 2.41 -14.41
N ARG A 82 4.70 1.53 -15.39
CA ARG A 82 4.12 1.88 -16.71
C ARG A 82 2.66 2.31 -16.60
N ILE A 83 1.84 1.52 -15.92
CA ILE A 83 0.40 1.81 -15.75
C ILE A 83 0.22 3.10 -14.94
N THR A 84 0.99 3.27 -13.86
CA THR A 84 0.91 4.51 -13.07
C THR A 84 1.31 5.74 -13.89
N ALA A 85 2.36 5.64 -14.73
CA ALA A 85 2.78 6.73 -15.60
C ALA A 85 1.68 7.13 -16.60
N VAL A 86 1.04 6.15 -17.24
CA VAL A 86 -0.07 6.37 -18.19
C VAL A 86 -1.28 6.96 -17.50
N LEU A 87 -1.66 6.44 -16.33
CA LEU A 87 -2.78 6.99 -15.59
C LEU A 87 -2.50 8.42 -15.14
N ASN A 88 -1.26 8.78 -14.78
CA ASN A 88 -0.93 10.13 -14.32
C ASN A 88 -0.79 11.16 -15.47
N SER A 89 -0.63 10.74 -16.74
CA SER A 89 -0.23 11.67 -17.81
C SER A 89 -1.29 12.66 -18.27
N ALA A 90 -2.58 12.44 -17.95
CA ALA A 90 -3.67 13.28 -18.44
C ALA A 90 -4.75 13.64 -17.39
N ASN A 91 -4.52 13.33 -16.11
CA ASN A 91 -5.58 13.41 -15.09
C ASN A 91 -6.13 14.81 -14.86
N ALA A 92 -5.26 15.81 -14.78
CA ALA A 92 -5.68 17.16 -14.40
C ALA A 92 -6.47 17.91 -15.49
N ALA A 93 -6.47 17.42 -16.73
CA ALA A 93 -7.30 17.98 -17.80
C ALA A 93 -8.79 17.62 -17.65
N PHE A 94 -9.09 16.50 -16.98
CA PHE A 94 -10.45 15.96 -16.85
C PHE A 94 -10.98 15.99 -15.41
N ASP A 95 -10.12 16.28 -14.44
CA ASP A 95 -10.45 16.24 -13.02
C ASP A 95 -9.77 17.39 -12.26
N VAL A 96 -10.59 18.35 -11.81
CA VAL A 96 -10.15 19.53 -11.06
C VAL A 96 -9.64 19.21 -9.66
N SER A 97 -9.96 18.02 -9.13
CA SER A 97 -9.47 17.59 -7.81
C SER A 97 -8.05 17.04 -7.86
N CYS A 98 -7.51 16.78 -9.06
CA CYS A 98 -6.17 16.26 -9.23
C CYS A 98 -5.08 17.31 -9.05
N ALA A 99 -4.01 16.92 -8.37
CA ALA A 99 -2.80 17.69 -8.31
C ALA A 99 -2.11 17.73 -9.68
N LEU A 100 -1.65 18.91 -10.09
CA LEU A 100 -0.92 19.16 -11.33
C LEU A 100 0.56 18.73 -11.21
N VAL A 101 0.80 17.48 -10.83
CA VAL A 101 2.16 16.92 -10.70
C VAL A 101 2.38 15.88 -11.80
N PRO A 102 3.22 16.15 -12.81
CA PRO A 102 3.50 15.18 -13.85
C PRO A 102 4.30 14.00 -13.30
N TRP A 103 4.12 12.83 -13.91
CA TRP A 103 4.89 11.65 -13.58
C TRP A 103 6.35 11.88 -13.92
N ARG A 104 7.24 11.72 -12.93
CA ARG A 104 8.68 11.89 -13.10
C ARG A 104 9.34 10.53 -13.23
N HIS A 105 10.08 10.35 -14.32
CA HIS A 105 11.01 9.23 -14.44
C HIS A 105 12.26 9.56 -13.63
N VAL A 106 12.29 9.07 -12.39
CA VAL A 106 13.49 9.18 -11.55
C VAL A 106 14.43 8.04 -11.92
N PRO A 107 15.68 8.32 -12.35
CA PRO A 107 16.67 7.29 -12.56
C PRO A 107 16.91 6.52 -11.25
N VAL A 108 17.32 5.26 -11.34
CA VAL A 108 17.72 4.52 -10.14
C VAL A 108 18.96 5.23 -9.60
N SER A 109 18.84 5.81 -8.40
CA SER A 109 19.99 6.45 -7.77
C SER A 109 21.04 5.40 -7.46
N GLU A 110 22.28 5.67 -7.82
CA GLU A 110 23.45 4.90 -7.37
C GLU A 110 23.86 5.29 -5.94
N GLU A 111 23.26 6.35 -5.41
CA GLU A 111 23.53 6.82 -4.06
C GLU A 111 22.91 5.89 -3.01
N LYS A 112 23.57 5.84 -1.86
CA LYS A 112 23.12 5.11 -0.69
C LYS A 112 21.82 5.71 -0.16
N LEU A 113 20.72 4.99 -0.34
CA LEU A 113 19.44 5.34 0.29
C LEU A 113 19.47 5.03 1.79
N VAL A 114 18.90 5.94 2.56
CA VAL A 114 18.60 5.77 3.98
C VAL A 114 17.14 5.34 4.10
N PHE A 115 16.89 4.21 4.76
CA PHE A 115 15.53 3.75 5.04
C PHE A 115 15.28 3.67 6.56
N GLY A 116 14.03 3.94 6.94
CA GLY A 116 13.53 3.73 8.30
C GLY A 116 12.74 2.44 8.40
N LEU A 117 12.87 1.74 9.53
CA LEU A 117 12.18 0.50 9.82
C LEU A 117 11.12 0.73 10.91
N LEU A 118 9.86 0.36 10.62
CA LEU A 118 8.78 0.29 11.61
C LEU A 118 8.38 -1.17 11.78
N THR A 119 8.79 -1.79 12.88
CA THR A 119 8.47 -3.20 13.16
C THR A 119 7.14 -3.33 13.91
N TYR A 120 6.88 -2.43 14.85
CA TYR A 120 5.70 -2.44 15.70
C TYR A 120 5.22 -1.02 15.97
N ASP A 121 3.92 -0.79 15.75
CA ASP A 121 3.27 0.51 15.90
C ASP A 121 2.72 0.78 17.31
N GLY A 122 2.88 -0.17 18.24
CA GLY A 122 2.31 -0.08 19.60
C GLY A 122 0.86 -0.55 19.72
N VAL A 123 0.19 -0.88 18.61
CA VAL A 123 -1.25 -1.19 18.58
C VAL A 123 -1.51 -2.61 18.08
N VAL A 124 -0.87 -3.02 16.98
CA VAL A 124 -1.09 -4.33 16.36
C VAL A 124 0.20 -5.10 16.31
N THR A 125 0.29 -6.18 17.08
CA THR A 125 1.46 -7.05 17.07
C THR A 125 1.51 -7.82 15.75
N PRO A 126 2.58 -7.68 14.94
CA PRO A 126 2.71 -8.39 13.68
C PRO A 126 2.92 -9.89 13.92
N HIS A 127 2.37 -10.71 13.02
CA HIS A 127 2.59 -12.16 13.09
C HIS A 127 4.05 -12.54 12.81
N PRO A 128 4.56 -13.65 13.38
CA PRO A 128 5.93 -14.09 13.17
C PRO A 128 6.38 -14.22 11.69
N PRO A 129 5.54 -14.69 10.74
CA PRO A 129 5.92 -14.74 9.32
C PRO A 129 6.12 -13.36 8.70
N VAL A 130 5.37 -12.34 9.14
CA VAL A 130 5.51 -10.96 8.66
C VAL A 130 6.82 -10.37 9.18
N LEU A 131 7.12 -10.57 10.46
CA LEU A 131 8.40 -10.15 11.06
C LEU A 131 9.59 -10.80 10.36
N ARG A 132 9.49 -12.09 10.00
CA ARG A 132 10.53 -12.78 9.23
C ARG A 132 10.71 -12.15 7.85
N ALA A 133 9.64 -11.92 7.10
CA ALA A 133 9.71 -11.30 5.78
C ALA A 133 10.32 -9.89 5.82
N VAL A 134 9.99 -9.10 6.85
CA VAL A 134 10.58 -7.77 7.07
C VAL A 134 12.09 -7.88 7.35
N LYS A 135 12.52 -8.80 8.23
CA LYS A 135 13.95 -9.04 8.49
C LYS A 135 14.72 -9.45 7.24
N GLU A 136 14.16 -10.35 6.42
CA GLU A 136 14.76 -10.75 5.14
C GLU A 136 14.85 -9.57 4.16
N ALA A 137 13.86 -8.67 4.14
CA ALA A 137 13.90 -7.48 3.31
C ALA A 137 15.01 -6.51 3.75
N VAL A 138 15.16 -6.29 5.06
CA VAL A 138 16.24 -5.44 5.62
C VAL A 138 17.61 -6.01 5.27
N GLN A 139 17.83 -7.31 5.48
CA GLN A 139 19.11 -7.95 5.13
C GLN A 139 19.47 -7.80 3.65
N LYS A 140 18.48 -7.89 2.74
CA LYS A 140 18.70 -7.67 1.31
C LYS A 140 19.02 -6.22 0.97
N LEU A 141 18.43 -5.26 1.68
CA LEU A 141 18.72 -3.84 1.50
C LEU A 141 20.12 -3.48 2.03
N GLU A 142 20.50 -4.03 3.19
CA GLU A 142 21.85 -3.87 3.76
C GLU A 142 22.92 -4.51 2.87
N ALA A 143 22.65 -5.70 2.32
CA ALA A 143 23.55 -6.36 1.37
C ALA A 143 23.69 -5.58 0.04
N ALA A 144 22.67 -4.82 -0.35
CA ALA A 144 22.73 -3.90 -1.48
C ALA A 144 23.48 -2.59 -1.16
N GLY A 145 23.95 -2.42 0.08
CA GLY A 145 24.74 -1.28 0.53
C GLY A 145 23.91 -0.10 1.07
N HIS A 146 22.60 -0.26 1.28
CA HIS A 146 21.73 0.80 1.82
C HIS A 146 21.86 0.92 3.35
N GLU A 147 21.58 2.11 3.88
CA GLU A 147 21.68 2.39 5.32
C GLU A 147 20.33 2.29 6.01
N ASN A 148 20.29 1.55 7.12
CA ASN A 148 19.17 1.58 8.04
C ASN A 148 19.43 2.68 9.08
N GLU A 149 18.77 3.83 8.95
CA GLU A 149 18.79 4.83 10.02
C GLU A 149 17.82 4.38 11.12
N HIS A 150 18.38 3.84 12.19
CA HIS A 150 17.64 3.54 13.41
C HIS A 150 17.32 4.85 14.15
N ARG A 151 16.26 5.56 13.75
CA ARG A 151 15.80 6.73 14.50
C ARG A 151 14.96 6.28 15.69
N GLU A 152 15.46 6.53 16.90
CA GLU A 152 14.69 6.42 18.13
C GLU A 152 13.39 7.25 17.99
N GLY A 153 12.24 6.56 18.04
CA GLY A 153 10.92 7.12 17.73
C GLY A 153 10.08 6.28 16.76
N PHE A 154 10.71 5.37 15.99
CA PHE A 154 10.01 4.37 15.15
C PHE A 154 10.05 2.95 15.71
N ASP A 155 10.78 2.71 16.81
CA ASP A 155 10.62 1.54 17.65
C ASP A 155 9.80 1.89 18.89
N PHE A 156 8.48 1.68 18.82
CA PHE A 156 7.64 1.66 20.02
C PHE A 156 7.87 0.41 20.89
N ALA A 157 8.74 -0.50 20.43
CA ALA A 157 9.08 -1.76 21.09
C ALA A 157 9.96 -1.60 22.35
N ALA A 158 10.64 -0.45 22.55
CA ALA A 158 11.55 -0.28 23.68
C ALA A 158 10.86 0.03 25.03
N LYS A 159 9.52 0.02 25.12
CA LYS A 159 8.79 0.35 26.36
C LYS A 159 7.99 -0.79 27.00
N HIS A 160 8.14 -2.03 26.55
CA HIS A 160 7.52 -3.15 27.26
C HIS A 160 8.58 -4.04 27.92
N ASP A 161 8.92 -3.67 29.14
CA ASP A 161 9.46 -4.59 30.13
C ASP A 161 8.30 -5.49 30.60
N PRO A 162 8.32 -6.81 30.38
CA PRO A 162 7.27 -7.72 30.83
C PRO A 162 7.33 -8.04 32.33
N ALA A 163 7.99 -7.21 33.15
CA ALA A 163 8.16 -7.43 34.59
C ALA A 163 7.84 -6.21 35.49
N GLN A 164 6.84 -5.40 35.13
CA GLN A 164 6.15 -4.48 36.07
C GLN A 164 4.64 -4.46 35.87
#